data_AF-A0A3D1B9Q9-F1
#
_entry.id   AF-A0A3D1B9Q9-F1
#
_cell.length_a   1.000
_cell.length_b   1.000
_cell.length_c   1.000
_cell.angle_alpha   90.00
_cell.angle_beta   90.00
_cell.angle_gamma   90.00
#
_symmetry.space_group_name_H-M   'P 1'
#
loop_
_entity.id
_entity.type
_entity.pdbx_description
1 polymer ?
#
loop_
_entity_poly.entity_id
_entity_poly.type
_entity_poly.pdbx_seq_one_letter_code
_entity_poly.pdbx_strand_id
1 'polypeptide(L)' 'DKLLAQETGLPVIVAEEPLTCVARGGGRALEMMDRHAMDLLSTE' A
#
# COMPACT_ATOMS: atom_id res chain seq x y z
N ASP A 1 -10.41 -9.05 13.19
CA ASP A 1 -10.52 -10.09 12.14
C ASP A 1 -11.68 -11.05 12.39
N LYS A 2 -11.78 -11.70 13.55
CA LYS A 2 -12.76 -12.77 13.85
C LYS A 2 -14.23 -12.35 13.72
N LEU A 3 -14.65 -11.26 14.37
CA LEU A 3 -16.04 -10.80 14.28
C LEU A 3 -16.42 -10.41 12.86
N LEU A 4 -15.54 -9.66 12.17
CA LEU A 4 -15.76 -9.30 10.77
C LEU A 4 -15.87 -10.53 9.87
N ALA A 5 -15.03 -11.55 10.08
CA ALA A 5 -15.13 -12.80 9.32
C ALA A 5 -16.45 -13.55 9.59
N GLN A 6 -16.93 -13.54 10.83
CA GLN A 6 -18.20 -14.18 11.21
C GLN A 6 -19.41 -13.45 10.60
N GLU A 7 -19.46 -12.13 10.72
CA GLU A 7 -20.59 -11.33 10.21
C GLU A 7 -20.64 -11.27 8.69
N THR A 8 -19.48 -11.29 8.03
CA THR A 8 -19.41 -11.17 6.56
C THR A 8 -19.35 -12.51 5.83
N GLY A 9 -18.95 -13.59 6.51
CA GLY A 9 -18.67 -14.89 5.88
C GLY A 9 -17.46 -14.88 4.94
N LEU A 10 -16.67 -13.80 4.92
CA LEU A 10 -15.50 -13.65 4.06
C LEU A 10 -14.19 -13.85 4.83
N PRO A 11 -13.10 -14.28 4.16
CA PRO A 11 -11.78 -14.30 4.77
C PRO A 11 -11.33 -12.90 5.16
N VAL A 12 -10.93 -12.72 6.42
CA VAL A 12 -10.37 -11.47 6.93
C VAL A 12 -8.96 -11.72 7.42
N ILE A 13 -8.01 -10.94 6.90
CA ILE A 13 -6.58 -11.09 7.19
C ILE A 13 -6.08 -9.78 7.80
N VAL A 14 -5.34 -9.88 8.90
CA VAL A 14 -4.63 -8.73 9.48
C VAL A 14 -3.31 -8.54 8.73
N ALA A 15 -3.03 -7.32 8.29
CA ALA A 15 -1.75 -7.00 7.66
C ALA A 15 -0.59 -7.26 8.63
N GLU A 16 0.57 -7.66 8.10
CA GLU A 16 1.77 -7.97 8.89
C GLU A 16 2.27 -6.77 9.73
N GLU A 17 2.21 -5.56 9.16
CA GLU A 17 2.58 -4.31 9.83
C GLU A 17 1.39 -3.31 9.83
N PRO A 18 0.33 -3.56 10.61
CA PRO A 18 -0.94 -2.85 10.46
C PRO A 18 -0.89 -1.39 10.93
N LEU A 19 0.06 -1.04 11.80
CA LEU A 19 0.20 0.31 12.33
C LEU A 19 1.00 1.25 11.41
N THR A 20 1.80 0.70 10.49
CA THR A 20 2.70 1.47 9.61
C THR A 20 2.36 1.31 8.13
N CYS A 21 1.41 0.44 7.77
CA CYS A 21 1.08 0.11 6.39
C CYS A 21 0.70 1.34 5.54
N VAL A 22 0.06 2.35 6.13
CA VAL A 22 -0.29 3.61 5.45
C VAL A 22 0.96 4.41 5.11
N ALA A 23 1.84 4.66 6.08
CA ALA A 23 3.07 5.42 5.83
C ALA A 23 3.98 4.72 4.81
N ARG A 24 4.09 3.39 4.90
CA ARG A 24 4.88 2.57 3.95
C ARG A 24 4.28 2.59 2.54
N GLY A 25 2.96 2.46 2.42
CA GLY A 25 2.27 2.57 1.14
C GLY A 25 2.45 3.95 0.51
N GLY A 26 2.35 5.01 1.33
CA GLY A 26 2.61 6.39 0.91
C GLY A 26 4.04 6.59 0.41
N GLY A 27 5.05 6.11 1.16
CA GLY A 27 6.45 6.17 0.74
C GLY A 27 6.70 5.46 -0.61
N ARG A 28 6.16 4.25 -0.78
CA ARG A 28 6.25 3.52 -2.06
C ARG A 28 5.62 4.27 -3.22
N ALA A 29 4.46 4.90 -3.00
CA ALA A 29 3.80 5.70 -4.02
C ALA A 29 4.64 6.92 -4.43
N LEU A 30 5.24 7.62 -3.46
CA LEU A 30 6.14 8.74 -3.72
C LEU A 30 7.38 8.31 -4.49
N GLU A 31 8.01 7.19 -4.12
CA GLU A 31 9.15 6.61 -4.85
C GLU A 31 8.78 6.19 -6.29
N MET A 32 7.55 5.73 -6.51
CA MET A 32 7.06 5.45 -7.86
C MET A 32 6.92 6.76 -8.65
N MET A 33 6.33 7.79 -8.07
CA MET A 33 6.16 9.09 -8.75
C MET A 33 7.49 9.74 -9.11
N ASP A 34 8.48 9.70 -8.21
CA ASP A 34 9.81 10.26 -8.43
C ASP A 34 10.53 9.56 -9.60
N ARG A 35 10.45 8.22 -9.66
CA ARG A 35 10.99 7.45 -10.80
C ARG A 35 10.35 7.85 -12.13
N HIS A 36 9.03 8.01 -12.19
CA HIS A 36 8.37 8.45 -13.41
C HIS A 36 8.74 9.90 -13.80
N ALA A 37 9.00 10.77 -12.82
CA ALA A 37 9.50 12.12 -13.09
C ALA A 37 10.91 12.08 -13.70
N MET A 38 11.79 11.21 -13.18
CA MET A 38 13.13 11.00 -13.73
C MET A 38 13.08 10.39 -15.14
N ASP A 39 12.20 9.43 -15.39
CA ASP A 39 12.03 8.84 -16.73
C ASP A 39 11.60 9.90 -17.76
N LEU A 40 10.71 10.82 -17.38
CA LEU A 40 10.28 11.92 -18.25
C LEU A 40 11.42 12.87 -18.61
N LEU A 41 12.30 13.17 -17.65
CA LEU A 41 13.49 14.00 -17.86
C LEU A 41 14.60 13.29 -18.65
N SER A 42 14.59 11.95 -18.68
CA SER A 42 15.58 11.14 -19.38
C SER A 42 15.31 10.98 -20.87
N THR A 43 14.20 11.53 -21.37
CA THR A 43 13.76 11.39 -22.77
C THR A 43 14.16 12.57 -23.66
N GLU A 44 15.18 13.36 -23.28
CA GLU A 44 15.82 14.38 -24.14
C GLU A 44 17.19 13.94 -24.65
#